data_AF-A0A9P8ZIR1-F1
#
_entry.id   AF-A0A9P8ZIR1-F1
#
_cell.length_a   1.000
_cell.length_b   1.000
_cell.length_c   1.000
_cell.angle_alpha   90.00
_cell.angle_beta   90.00
_cell.angle_gamma   90.00
#
_symmetry.space_group_name_H-M   'P 1'
#
loop_
_entity.id
_entity.type
_entity.pdbx_description
1 polymer ?
#
loop_
_entity_poly.entity_id
_entity_poly.type
_entity_poly.pdbx_seq_one_letter_code
_entity_poly.pdbx_strand_id
1 'polypeptide(L)'
;MASTVVTIPAHTTASLPRPHILYSVHIKDGEASTVIQRRYSEFATLKAALGDAFTLPPKRILSTSFFPSAWLDDALVAERKAGLASYLAAVLAAGPQFKGHPALKSFLGLGTPETRSFNPEDAVPSTVTRKAALAIGFNDDEVEVEASLPRFASYYPENIVFGKYDIVFFAFAMPNSSSTLTWDDGGQAMLQRLVNAAKASGKSTKVVLSIGGWTGCYWYSQAVSTSANRTKFVNAIVSAINTYGLAGVDLDWEYPNSEGAGNPHSSSDAANLLSLVTSLRSALGSSAIISAAVPHLPWLGANGDPLTDVSKYAAQMTYVNIMCVGIINSIHRFSSYDLCGTSAIPYASAMAAFKQWTAAGFPASKLMLGLPTYGYVSQSTRTGLSGSFAPDASENAKITPPSEEMQKGAIPHPRDKEVYKKARTEANLQGWYDQQIPFVEIVKSGALVKKSDGTYGQGGGFTMATVVTYDDTYSLADKAKLVVDKGMAGA
;
A
#
# COMPACT_ATOMS: atom_id res chain seq x y z
N MET A 1 12.05 -52.31 2.81
CA MET A 1 11.34 -51.33 1.97
C MET A 1 11.94 -49.97 2.24
N ALA A 2 12.39 -49.24 1.22
CA ALA A 2 12.92 -47.89 1.42
C ALA A 2 11.80 -47.02 2.01
N SER A 3 12.03 -46.44 3.18
CA SER A 3 11.06 -45.57 3.82
C SER A 3 11.05 -44.23 3.09
N THR A 4 9.89 -43.81 2.60
CA THR A 4 9.73 -42.49 1.99
C THR A 4 9.96 -41.42 3.07
N VAL A 5 10.91 -40.51 2.84
CA VAL A 5 11.25 -39.42 3.76
C VAL A 5 10.64 -38.12 3.23
N VAL A 6 9.90 -37.42 4.07
CA VAL A 6 9.34 -36.10 3.76
C VAL A 6 9.94 -35.05 4.69
N THR A 7 10.46 -33.96 4.12
CA THR A 7 10.94 -32.79 4.87
C THR A 7 10.41 -31.51 4.26
N ILE A 8 10.38 -30.43 5.05
CA ILE A 8 9.99 -29.09 4.58
C ILE A 8 11.06 -28.10 5.03
N PRO A 9 12.21 -28.00 4.33
CA PRO A 9 13.35 -27.21 4.79
C PRO A 9 13.13 -25.71 4.64
N ALA A 10 12.33 -25.28 3.67
CA ALA A 10 12.16 -23.87 3.34
C ALA A 10 10.68 -23.50 3.17
N HIS A 11 10.42 -22.20 3.25
CA HIS A 11 9.12 -21.62 2.95
C HIS A 11 9.30 -20.22 2.37
N THR A 12 8.33 -19.74 1.60
CA THR A 12 8.28 -18.35 1.13
C THR A 12 6.95 -17.72 1.51
N THR A 13 6.96 -16.42 1.79
CA THR A 13 5.77 -15.59 2.03
C THR A 13 5.38 -14.78 0.81
N ALA A 14 6.28 -14.70 -0.18
CA ALA A 14 6.07 -14.01 -1.44
C ALA A 14 5.33 -14.94 -2.41
N SER A 15 4.02 -14.82 -2.45
CA SER A 15 3.19 -15.56 -3.38
C SER A 15 2.01 -14.72 -3.84
N LEU A 16 1.74 -14.77 -5.15
CA LEU A 16 0.67 -14.05 -5.83
C LEU A 16 -0.54 -14.98 -5.99
N PRO A 17 -1.78 -14.47 -6.06
CA PRO A 17 -2.19 -13.06 -6.00
C PRO A 17 -2.38 -12.51 -4.57
N ARG A 18 -2.18 -13.33 -3.54
CA ARG A 18 -2.19 -12.91 -2.13
C ARG A 18 -1.06 -13.57 -1.37
N PRO A 19 -0.36 -12.86 -0.49
CA PRO A 19 0.72 -13.46 0.28
C PRO A 19 0.23 -14.57 1.19
N HIS A 20 0.74 -15.77 0.96
CA HIS A 20 0.53 -16.96 1.75
C HIS A 20 1.84 -17.71 1.90
N ILE A 21 1.96 -18.51 2.96
CA ILE A 21 3.14 -19.34 3.16
C ILE A 21 3.09 -20.50 2.16
N LEU A 22 4.06 -20.52 1.24
CA LEU A 22 4.37 -21.68 0.41
C LEU A 22 5.44 -22.51 1.10
N TYR A 23 5.13 -23.77 1.37
CA TYR A 23 6.06 -24.73 1.95
C TYR A 23 6.78 -25.48 0.83
N SER A 24 8.11 -25.45 0.86
CA SER A 24 8.93 -26.26 -0.04
C SER A 24 9.01 -27.68 0.53
N VAL A 25 8.21 -28.58 -0.01
CA VAL A 25 8.10 -29.98 0.45
C VAL A 25 9.05 -30.84 -0.37
N HIS A 26 9.96 -31.51 0.32
CA HIS A 26 10.97 -32.39 -0.24
C HIS A 26 10.58 -33.82 0.09
N ILE A 27 10.38 -34.64 -0.93
CA ILE A 27 9.93 -36.02 -0.81
C ILE A 27 10.99 -36.91 -1.44
N LYS A 28 11.58 -37.79 -0.64
CA LYS A 28 12.61 -38.75 -1.09
C LYS A 28 12.08 -40.17 -0.95
N ASP A 29 11.96 -40.87 -2.06
CA ASP A 29 11.53 -42.28 -2.12
C ASP A 29 12.62 -43.12 -2.79
N GLY A 30 13.48 -43.74 -1.98
CA GLY A 30 14.70 -44.38 -2.47
C GLY A 30 15.68 -43.38 -3.10
N GLU A 31 15.99 -43.55 -4.38
CA GLU A 31 16.85 -42.64 -5.16
C GLU A 31 16.06 -41.48 -5.82
N ALA A 32 14.73 -41.59 -5.90
CA ALA A 32 13.89 -40.55 -6.46
C ALA A 32 13.69 -39.41 -5.45
N SER A 33 13.84 -38.17 -5.92
CA SER A 33 13.62 -36.96 -5.13
C SER A 33 12.69 -36.02 -5.87
N THR A 34 11.63 -35.60 -5.20
CA THR A 34 10.64 -34.66 -5.75
C THR A 34 10.51 -33.47 -4.80
N VAL A 35 10.59 -32.27 -5.37
CA VAL A 35 10.34 -31.02 -4.63
C VAL A 35 9.07 -30.37 -5.18
N ILE A 36 8.10 -30.16 -4.30
CA ILE A 36 6.86 -29.47 -4.61
C ILE A 36 6.67 -28.26 -3.69
N GLN A 37 5.94 -27.26 -4.17
CA GLN A 37 5.53 -26.11 -3.36
C GLN A 37 4.05 -26.25 -3.04
N ARG A 38 3.70 -26.27 -1.75
CA ARG A 38 2.31 -26.44 -1.30
C ARG A 38 1.95 -25.48 -0.18
N ARG A 39 0.71 -25.02 -0.18
CA ARG A 39 0.07 -24.23 0.87
C ARG A 39 -0.58 -25.17 1.88
N TYR A 40 -0.81 -24.69 3.11
CA TYR A 40 -1.58 -25.45 4.11
C TYR A 40 -2.98 -25.85 3.61
N SER A 41 -3.67 -24.98 2.86
CA SER A 41 -4.99 -25.27 2.28
C SER A 41 -4.98 -26.47 1.33
N GLU A 42 -3.88 -26.69 0.61
CA GLU A 42 -3.72 -27.83 -0.28
C GLU A 42 -3.56 -29.14 0.50
N PHE A 43 -2.89 -29.12 1.66
CA PHE A 43 -2.84 -30.28 2.56
C PHE A 43 -4.21 -30.59 3.19
N ALA A 44 -4.97 -29.55 3.57
CA ALA A 44 -6.34 -29.72 4.08
C ALA A 44 -7.28 -30.30 3.00
N THR A 45 -7.16 -29.82 1.76
CA THR A 45 -7.91 -30.35 0.61
C THR A 45 -7.55 -31.80 0.35
N LEU A 46 -6.26 -32.15 0.37
CA LEU A 46 -5.80 -33.52 0.24
C LEU A 46 -6.41 -34.41 1.33
N LYS A 47 -6.34 -34.01 2.60
CA LYS A 47 -6.92 -34.76 3.71
C LYS A 47 -8.41 -35.01 3.54
N ALA A 48 -9.16 -33.97 3.19
CA ALA A 48 -10.60 -34.08 2.97
C ALA A 48 -10.93 -35.03 1.81
N ALA A 49 -10.16 -34.98 0.73
CA ALA A 49 -10.34 -35.83 -0.43
C ALA A 49 -9.98 -37.30 -0.15
N LEU A 50 -8.96 -37.56 0.68
CA LEU A 50 -8.57 -38.91 1.07
C LEU A 50 -9.47 -39.51 2.14
N GLY A 51 -10.14 -38.68 2.95
CA GLY A 51 -10.92 -39.13 4.11
C GLY A 51 -10.07 -39.90 5.12
N ASP A 52 -8.76 -39.61 5.19
CA ASP A 52 -7.81 -40.36 6.00
C ASP A 52 -7.96 -40.07 7.51
N ALA A 53 -7.38 -40.94 8.34
CA ALA A 53 -7.40 -40.81 9.80
C ALA A 53 -6.21 -40.00 10.37
N PHE A 54 -5.28 -39.52 9.54
CA PHE A 54 -4.06 -38.84 10.00
C PHE A 54 -4.31 -37.37 10.34
N THR A 55 -3.65 -36.85 11.36
CA THR A 55 -3.95 -35.50 11.85
C THR A 55 -3.05 -34.47 11.17
N LEU A 56 -3.64 -33.39 10.67
CA LEU A 56 -2.90 -32.19 10.26
C LEU A 56 -2.53 -31.37 11.49
N PRO A 57 -1.36 -30.67 11.50
CA PRO A 57 -1.03 -29.75 12.57
C PRO A 57 -2.09 -28.65 12.67
N PRO A 58 -2.34 -28.10 13.87
CA PRO A 58 -3.39 -27.10 14.08
C PRO A 58 -3.17 -25.86 13.20
N LYS A 59 -4.26 -25.35 12.60
CA LYS A 59 -4.29 -24.09 11.84
C LYS A 59 -4.30 -22.90 12.81
N ARG A 60 -3.23 -22.76 13.60
CA ARG A 60 -2.94 -21.57 14.40
C ARG A 60 -2.75 -20.36 13.49
N ILE A 61 -3.22 -19.20 13.95
CA ILE A 61 -2.95 -17.92 13.33
C ILE A 61 -1.43 -17.69 13.41
N LEU A 62 -0.75 -17.59 12.26
CA LEU A 62 0.71 -17.40 12.20
C LEU A 62 1.13 -15.93 12.11
N SER A 63 0.15 -15.04 12.04
CA SER A 63 0.32 -13.58 11.99
C SER A 63 -0.65 -12.95 12.97
N THR A 64 -0.18 -12.12 13.90
CA THR A 64 -1.06 -11.41 14.84
C THR A 64 -1.87 -10.28 14.19
N SER A 65 -1.66 -9.97 12.90
CA SER A 65 -2.38 -8.91 12.17
C SER A 65 -2.57 -9.21 10.67
N PHE A 66 -3.59 -8.59 10.05
CA PHE A 66 -3.99 -8.75 8.65
C PHE A 66 -3.08 -8.01 7.65
N PHE A 67 -1.75 -8.19 7.65
CA PHE A 67 -0.91 -7.91 6.47
C PHE A 67 0.34 -8.80 6.42
N PRO A 68 0.95 -9.01 5.24
CA PRO A 68 1.86 -10.12 5.03
C PRO A 68 3.29 -9.72 4.62
N SER A 69 4.26 -9.91 5.51
CA SER A 69 5.65 -10.28 5.18
C SER A 69 6.58 -10.16 6.39
N ALA A 70 6.23 -9.40 7.41
CA ALA A 70 6.95 -9.38 8.69
C ALA A 70 6.03 -9.96 9.78
N TRP A 71 6.58 -10.65 10.78
CA TRP A 71 5.88 -11.28 11.92
C TRP A 71 5.27 -12.67 11.67
N LEU A 72 5.98 -13.53 10.92
CA LEU A 72 5.80 -14.96 11.14
C LEU A 72 6.49 -15.36 12.45
N ASP A 73 5.74 -15.94 13.38
CA ASP A 73 6.34 -16.61 14.53
C ASP A 73 7.12 -17.83 14.04
N ASP A 74 8.45 -17.73 14.04
CA ASP A 74 9.36 -18.76 13.55
C ASP A 74 9.14 -20.12 14.25
N ALA A 75 8.73 -20.13 15.51
CA ALA A 75 8.45 -21.35 16.25
C ALA A 75 7.15 -21.99 15.76
N LEU A 76 6.10 -21.20 15.52
CA LEU A 76 4.84 -21.72 14.96
C LEU A 76 4.98 -22.16 13.51
N VAL A 77 5.83 -21.48 12.72
CA VAL A 77 6.16 -21.92 11.37
C VAL A 77 6.95 -23.23 11.40
N ALA A 78 7.91 -23.38 12.31
CA ALA A 78 8.66 -24.62 12.49
C ALA A 78 7.75 -25.78 12.94
N GLU A 79 6.83 -25.56 13.89
CA GLU A 79 5.80 -26.52 14.32
C GLU A 79 4.96 -26.97 13.13
N ARG A 80 4.50 -26.02 12.30
CA ARG A 80 3.68 -26.31 11.12
C ARG A 80 4.44 -27.09 10.05
N LYS A 81 5.68 -26.73 9.76
CA LYS A 81 6.53 -27.48 8.81
C LYS A 81 6.72 -28.93 9.27
N ALA A 82 7.04 -29.14 10.54
CA ALA A 82 7.21 -30.47 11.11
C ALA A 82 5.90 -31.29 11.03
N GLY A 83 4.76 -30.70 11.42
CA GLY A 83 3.48 -31.40 11.37
C GLY A 83 2.99 -31.74 9.96
N LEU A 84 3.17 -30.83 9.00
CA LEU A 84 2.80 -31.07 7.60
C LEU A 84 3.67 -32.16 6.96
N ALA A 85 4.97 -32.16 7.26
CA ALA A 85 5.88 -33.21 6.83
C ALA A 85 5.47 -34.58 7.40
N SER A 86 5.19 -34.65 8.71
CA SER A 86 4.74 -35.86 9.39
C SER A 86 3.41 -36.40 8.84
N TYR A 87 2.44 -35.52 8.58
CA TYR A 87 1.16 -35.91 7.99
C TYR A 87 1.36 -36.55 6.61
N LEU A 88 2.11 -35.88 5.71
CA LEU A 88 2.31 -36.40 4.37
C LEU A 88 3.14 -37.68 4.36
N ALA A 89 4.14 -37.79 5.24
CA ALA A 89 4.89 -39.03 5.43
C ALA A 89 3.97 -40.20 5.84
N ALA A 90 3.03 -39.96 6.75
CA ALA A 90 2.06 -40.97 7.18
C ALA A 90 1.11 -41.38 6.04
N VAL A 91 0.62 -40.43 5.24
CA VAL A 91 -0.22 -40.70 4.06
C VAL A 91 0.53 -41.55 3.03
N LEU A 92 1.80 -41.24 2.77
CA LEU A 92 2.63 -41.99 1.82
C LEU A 92 3.00 -43.38 2.36
N ALA A 93 3.24 -43.50 3.66
CA ALA A 93 3.55 -44.76 4.33
C ALA A 93 2.33 -45.69 4.49
N ALA A 94 1.12 -45.14 4.55
CA ALA A 94 -0.14 -45.91 4.57
C ALA A 94 -0.34 -46.78 3.31
N GLY A 95 0.50 -46.60 2.28
CA GLY A 95 0.70 -47.60 1.25
C GLY A 95 -0.40 -47.62 0.17
N PRO A 96 -0.74 -48.81 -0.38
CA PRO A 96 -1.55 -48.97 -1.62
C PRO A 96 -2.90 -48.27 -1.61
N GLN A 97 -3.47 -48.05 -0.42
CA GLN A 97 -4.77 -47.43 -0.20
C GLN A 97 -4.89 -46.06 -0.85
N PHE A 98 -3.87 -45.22 -0.73
CA PHE A 98 -3.91 -43.84 -1.25
C PHE A 98 -2.99 -43.60 -2.44
N LYS A 99 -2.03 -44.50 -2.71
CA LYS A 99 -1.03 -44.35 -3.78
C LYS A 99 -1.66 -44.20 -5.18
N GLY A 100 -2.82 -44.80 -5.41
CA GLY A 100 -3.59 -44.67 -6.64
C GLY A 100 -4.49 -43.45 -6.73
N HIS A 101 -4.72 -42.74 -5.62
CA HIS A 101 -5.77 -41.74 -5.49
C HIS A 101 -5.46 -40.48 -6.33
N PRO A 102 -6.39 -40.01 -7.18
CA PRO A 102 -6.17 -38.85 -8.06
C PRO A 102 -5.74 -37.59 -7.30
N ALA A 103 -6.35 -37.33 -6.14
CA ALA A 103 -5.99 -36.17 -5.32
C ALA A 103 -4.55 -36.23 -4.79
N LEU A 104 -4.05 -37.41 -4.43
CA LEU A 104 -2.66 -37.56 -3.98
C LEU A 104 -1.69 -37.41 -5.15
N LYS A 105 -2.02 -37.96 -6.32
CA LYS A 105 -1.22 -37.80 -7.55
C LYS A 105 -1.14 -36.34 -7.98
N SER A 106 -2.27 -35.62 -8.00
CA SER A 106 -2.32 -34.18 -8.28
C SER A 106 -1.54 -33.38 -7.23
N PHE A 107 -1.72 -33.70 -5.95
CA PHE A 107 -0.96 -33.07 -4.86
C PHE A 107 0.55 -33.28 -5.01
N LEU A 108 1.01 -34.45 -5.47
CA LEU A 108 2.43 -34.73 -5.71
C LEU A 108 2.95 -34.16 -7.05
N GLY A 109 2.09 -33.54 -7.87
CA GLY A 109 2.46 -33.05 -9.19
C GLY A 109 2.67 -34.16 -10.23
N LEU A 110 2.11 -35.34 -10.00
CA LEU A 110 2.20 -36.53 -10.84
C LEU A 110 0.92 -36.67 -11.67
N GLY A 111 0.81 -35.92 -12.77
CA GLY A 111 -0.34 -35.94 -13.69
C GLY A 111 -0.27 -34.82 -14.74
N THR A 112 -1.10 -34.90 -15.79
CA THR A 112 -1.27 -33.78 -16.74
C THR A 112 -1.69 -32.52 -15.99
N PRO A 113 -1.10 -31.35 -16.29
CA PRO A 113 -1.30 -30.15 -15.50
C PRO A 113 -2.77 -29.73 -15.57
N GLU A 114 -3.51 -29.97 -14.48
CA GLU A 114 -4.78 -29.29 -14.28
C GLU A 114 -4.49 -27.80 -14.16
N THR A 115 -5.21 -27.01 -14.95
CA THR A 115 -5.27 -25.56 -14.84
C THR A 115 -5.47 -25.20 -13.37
N ARG A 116 -4.51 -24.46 -12.79
CA ARG A 116 -4.60 -23.98 -11.41
C ARG A 116 -5.80 -23.05 -11.29
N SER A 117 -6.95 -23.60 -10.95
CA SER A 117 -8.12 -22.81 -10.63
C SER A 117 -7.93 -22.20 -9.25
N PHE A 118 -8.27 -20.92 -9.14
CA PHE A 118 -8.32 -20.19 -7.89
C PHE A 118 -9.25 -20.92 -6.91
N ASN A 119 -8.75 -21.33 -5.75
CA ASN A 119 -9.57 -21.91 -4.70
C ASN A 119 -10.15 -20.77 -3.85
N PRO A 120 -11.48 -20.63 -3.74
CA PRO A 120 -12.10 -19.58 -2.94
C PRO A 120 -11.70 -19.59 -1.46
N GLU A 121 -11.22 -20.71 -0.89
CA GLU A 121 -10.63 -20.70 0.46
C GLU A 121 -9.37 -19.84 0.57
N ASP A 122 -8.66 -19.60 -0.53
CA ASP A 122 -7.54 -18.65 -0.62
C ASP A 122 -8.04 -17.19 -0.58
N ALA A 123 -9.35 -16.99 -0.71
CA ALA A 123 -10.00 -15.68 -0.81
C ALA A 123 -10.69 -15.21 0.47
N VAL A 124 -11.00 -16.11 1.41
CA VAL A 124 -11.84 -15.80 2.59
C VAL A 124 -10.98 -15.46 3.80
N PRO A 125 -11.29 -14.39 4.57
CA PRO A 125 -10.87 -14.29 5.97
C PRO A 125 -11.27 -15.57 6.70
N SER A 126 -10.49 -16.02 7.69
CA SER A 126 -10.63 -17.34 8.35
C SER A 126 -11.91 -17.55 9.18
N THR A 127 -12.99 -16.83 8.88
CA THR A 127 -14.23 -16.75 9.67
C THR A 127 -15.52 -17.08 8.91
N VAL A 128 -15.49 -17.42 7.59
CA VAL A 128 -16.73 -17.71 6.83
C VAL A 128 -16.62 -18.99 5.99
N THR A 129 -17.69 -19.79 5.94
CA THR A 129 -17.73 -21.11 5.28
C THR A 129 -18.35 -21.09 3.87
N ARG A 130 -17.96 -22.09 3.06
CA ARG A 130 -18.25 -22.36 1.65
C ARG A 130 -19.70 -22.15 1.16
N LYS A 131 -20.71 -22.21 2.03
CA LYS A 131 -22.14 -22.14 1.63
C LYS A 131 -22.60 -20.73 1.21
N ALA A 132 -21.92 -19.68 1.67
CA ALA A 132 -22.27 -18.29 1.34
C ALA A 132 -21.64 -17.80 0.02
N ALA A 133 -20.51 -18.40 -0.40
CA ALA A 133 -19.72 -17.93 -1.53
C ALA A 133 -20.16 -18.51 -2.90
N LEU A 134 -20.91 -19.62 -2.92
CA LEU A 134 -21.34 -20.31 -4.14
C LEU A 134 -22.46 -19.62 -4.95
N ALA A 135 -22.89 -18.41 -4.54
CA ALA A 135 -24.02 -17.71 -5.18
C ALA A 135 -23.63 -16.79 -6.36
N ILE A 136 -22.34 -16.65 -6.70
CA ILE A 136 -21.88 -15.64 -7.67
C ILE A 136 -20.74 -16.26 -8.50
N GLY A 137 -20.91 -16.38 -9.83
CA GLY A 137 -19.93 -17.02 -10.71
C GLY A 137 -19.73 -16.27 -12.03
N PHE A 138 -18.53 -16.36 -12.63
CA PHE A 138 -18.20 -15.96 -14.00
C PHE A 138 -16.96 -16.70 -14.56
N ASN A 139 -16.91 -16.81 -15.89
CA ASN A 139 -15.92 -17.50 -16.75
C ASN A 139 -14.93 -16.53 -17.42
N ASP A 140 -13.75 -17.05 -17.79
CA ASP A 140 -12.63 -16.41 -18.53
C ASP A 140 -12.69 -16.67 -20.04
N ASP A 141 -12.22 -15.71 -20.86
CA ASP A 141 -11.53 -15.93 -22.16
C ASP A 141 -10.71 -14.68 -22.57
N GLU A 142 -9.58 -14.91 -23.26
CA GLU A 142 -8.41 -14.04 -23.52
C GLU A 142 -8.55 -12.93 -24.60
N VAL A 143 -7.64 -11.93 -24.60
CA VAL A 143 -6.75 -11.52 -25.72
C VAL A 143 -5.87 -10.28 -25.34
N GLU A 144 -4.60 -10.31 -25.78
CA GLU A 144 -3.53 -9.30 -25.66
C GLU A 144 -3.73 -8.01 -26.49
N VAL A 145 -3.20 -6.87 -26.01
CA VAL A 145 -2.22 -5.97 -26.66
C VAL A 145 -1.78 -4.88 -25.66
N GLU A 146 -0.47 -4.60 -25.68
CA GLU A 146 0.30 -3.62 -24.90
C GLU A 146 -0.31 -2.21 -24.77
N ALA A 147 -0.36 -1.73 -23.53
CA ALA A 147 0.46 -0.61 -23.05
C ALA A 147 0.13 -0.34 -21.59
N SER A 148 0.66 -1.15 -20.64
CA SER A 148 0.42 -0.96 -19.18
C SER A 148 0.94 -2.10 -18.30
N LEU A 149 1.36 -1.74 -17.09
CA LEU A 149 2.12 -2.52 -16.09
C LEU A 149 1.69 -3.99 -15.93
N PRO A 150 2.57 -4.95 -16.25
CA PRO A 150 2.44 -6.31 -15.76
C PRO A 150 3.74 -6.76 -15.08
N ARG A 151 3.64 -7.40 -13.91
CA ARG A 151 4.81 -7.82 -13.10
C ARG A 151 5.59 -6.58 -12.61
N PHE A 152 6.61 -6.75 -11.77
CA PHE A 152 7.65 -5.73 -11.66
C PHE A 152 8.34 -5.62 -13.03
N ALA A 153 7.69 -4.97 -14.00
CA ALA A 153 8.37 -4.39 -15.14
C ALA A 153 9.27 -3.33 -14.53
N SER A 154 10.55 -3.58 -14.57
CA SER A 154 11.60 -2.76 -14.00
C SER A 154 11.47 -1.29 -14.41
N TYR A 155 10.75 -0.49 -13.61
CA TYR A 155 10.85 0.96 -13.66
C TYR A 155 12.14 1.30 -12.94
N TYR A 156 13.23 1.13 -13.68
CA TYR A 156 14.52 1.39 -13.12
C TYR A 156 14.71 2.90 -12.95
N PRO A 157 15.53 3.34 -11.98
CA PRO A 157 15.73 4.76 -11.70
C PRO A 157 16.18 5.58 -12.92
N GLU A 158 16.81 4.94 -13.90
CA GLU A 158 17.24 5.54 -15.16
C GLU A 158 16.08 6.02 -16.06
N ASN A 159 14.86 5.52 -15.85
CA ASN A 159 13.66 5.95 -16.60
C ASN A 159 12.97 7.18 -15.99
N ILE A 160 13.47 7.71 -14.87
CA ILE A 160 12.90 8.90 -14.24
C ILE A 160 13.26 10.13 -15.06
N VAL A 161 12.26 10.95 -15.38
CA VAL A 161 12.46 12.25 -16.03
C VAL A 161 12.82 13.29 -14.97
N PHE A 162 14.06 13.24 -14.46
CA PHE A 162 14.53 14.03 -13.31
C PHE A 162 14.23 15.53 -13.43
N GLY A 163 14.30 16.11 -14.64
CA GLY A 163 14.01 17.53 -14.86
C GLY A 163 12.58 17.98 -14.53
N LYS A 164 11.67 17.06 -14.19
CA LYS A 164 10.31 17.37 -13.73
C LYS A 164 10.18 17.41 -12.20
N TYR A 165 11.22 17.05 -11.46
CA TYR A 165 11.17 16.91 -10.01
C TYR A 165 12.37 17.63 -9.36
N ASP A 166 12.10 18.46 -8.37
CA ASP A 166 13.14 19.04 -7.51
C ASP A 166 13.71 18.00 -6.54
N ILE A 167 12.86 17.06 -6.09
CA ILE A 167 13.16 16.07 -5.06
C ILE A 167 12.53 14.74 -5.46
N VAL A 168 13.30 13.65 -5.34
CA VAL A 168 12.84 12.28 -5.47
C VAL A 168 13.12 11.54 -4.17
N PHE A 169 12.08 10.94 -3.59
CA PHE A 169 12.22 10.11 -2.40
C PHE A 169 12.51 8.66 -2.80
N PHE A 170 13.52 8.06 -2.18
CA PHE A 170 13.69 6.61 -2.20
C PHE A 170 12.89 6.00 -1.05
N ALA A 171 11.89 5.21 -1.41
CA ALA A 171 10.98 4.54 -0.51
C ALA A 171 11.20 3.01 -0.61
N PHE A 172 11.59 2.29 0.45
CA PHE A 172 11.87 2.74 1.81
C PHE A 172 13.11 2.06 2.42
N ALA A 173 13.70 2.70 3.42
CA ALA A 173 14.36 1.99 4.52
C ALA A 173 13.40 1.89 5.72
N MET A 174 13.65 0.99 6.66
CA MET A 174 12.76 0.79 7.81
C MET A 174 13.57 0.74 9.12
N PRO A 175 13.04 1.24 10.25
CA PRO A 175 13.66 0.99 11.55
C PRO A 175 13.64 -0.51 11.87
N ASN A 176 14.64 -0.99 12.62
CA ASN A 176 14.70 -2.37 13.10
C ASN A 176 14.76 -2.46 14.63
N SER A 177 14.70 -3.69 15.16
CA SER A 177 14.74 -3.99 16.61
C SER A 177 15.98 -3.43 17.33
N SER A 178 17.07 -3.17 16.60
CA SER A 178 18.30 -2.58 17.14
C SER A 178 18.31 -1.04 17.12
N SER A 179 17.19 -0.40 16.75
CA SER A 179 17.07 1.04 16.55
C SER A 179 18.05 1.57 15.49
N THR A 180 18.24 0.79 14.42
CA THR A 180 19.01 1.15 13.22
C THR A 180 18.14 0.95 11.97
N LEU A 181 18.74 0.95 10.77
CA LEU A 181 18.00 0.76 9.52
C LEU A 181 18.09 -0.69 9.02
N THR A 182 16.98 -1.20 8.52
CA THR A 182 16.89 -2.39 7.66
C THR A 182 16.38 -1.98 6.28
N TRP A 183 16.65 -2.82 5.29
CA TRP A 183 16.35 -2.59 3.88
C TRP A 183 15.77 -3.87 3.30
N ASP A 184 14.92 -3.73 2.29
CA ASP A 184 14.53 -4.87 1.47
C ASP A 184 15.72 -5.41 0.69
N ASP A 185 15.63 -6.67 0.27
CA ASP A 185 16.62 -7.31 -0.58
C ASP A 185 16.87 -6.47 -1.85
N GLY A 186 18.11 -6.03 -2.03
CA GLY A 186 18.51 -5.18 -3.16
C GLY A 186 18.14 -3.69 -3.02
N GLY A 187 17.46 -3.26 -1.94
CA GLY A 187 17.05 -1.87 -1.72
C GLY A 187 18.23 -0.89 -1.73
N GLN A 188 19.34 -1.26 -1.09
CA GLN A 188 20.57 -0.47 -1.10
C GLN A 188 21.19 -0.32 -2.50
N ALA A 189 21.20 -1.39 -3.29
CA ALA A 189 21.68 -1.35 -4.67
C ALA A 189 20.76 -0.49 -5.55
N MET A 190 19.44 -0.54 -5.33
CA MET A 190 18.48 0.29 -6.03
C MET A 190 18.64 1.78 -5.68
N LEU A 191 18.85 2.11 -4.40
CA LEU A 191 19.14 3.47 -3.95
C LEU A 191 20.40 4.00 -4.63
N GLN A 192 21.48 3.20 -4.68
CA GLN A 192 22.70 3.59 -5.36
C GLN A 192 22.48 3.87 -6.84
N ARG A 193 21.67 3.03 -7.53
CA ARG A 193 21.29 3.26 -8.92
C ARG A 193 20.50 4.55 -9.10
N LEU A 194 19.56 4.85 -8.20
CA LEU A 194 18.80 6.09 -8.23
C LEU A 194 19.69 7.33 -8.09
N VAL A 195 20.60 7.32 -7.12
CA VAL A 195 21.56 8.41 -6.95
C VAL A 195 22.43 8.59 -8.19
N ASN A 196 22.90 7.50 -8.79
CA ASN A 196 23.72 7.55 -10.00
C ASN A 196 22.93 8.07 -11.20
N ALA A 197 21.69 7.62 -11.39
CA ALA A 197 20.80 8.09 -12.44
C ALA A 197 20.49 9.59 -12.30
N ALA A 198 20.20 10.06 -11.07
CA ALA A 198 19.96 11.47 -10.79
C ALA A 198 21.18 12.33 -11.17
N LYS A 199 22.39 11.92 -10.76
CA LYS A 199 23.64 12.59 -11.10
C LYS A 199 23.90 12.59 -12.61
N ALA A 200 23.73 11.44 -13.27
CA ALA A 200 23.95 11.27 -14.70
C ALA A 200 22.98 12.10 -15.56
N SER A 201 21.79 12.43 -15.03
CA SER A 201 20.82 13.27 -15.73
C SER A 201 21.27 14.72 -15.93
N GLY A 202 22.28 15.19 -15.17
CA GLY A 202 22.74 16.58 -15.18
C GLY A 202 21.73 17.58 -14.64
N LYS A 203 20.67 17.12 -13.95
CA LYS A 203 19.65 17.95 -13.31
C LYS A 203 19.97 18.16 -11.83
N SER A 204 19.39 19.21 -11.23
CA SER A 204 19.56 19.55 -9.81
C SER A 204 18.64 18.76 -8.88
N THR A 205 18.05 17.66 -9.35
CA THR A 205 17.12 16.84 -8.57
C THR A 205 17.81 16.19 -7.38
N LYS A 206 17.26 16.42 -6.19
CA LYS A 206 17.77 15.89 -4.94
C LYS A 206 17.19 14.50 -4.68
N VAL A 207 18.00 13.58 -4.17
CA VAL A 207 17.53 12.27 -3.69
C VAL A 207 17.48 12.30 -2.17
N VAL A 208 16.33 11.94 -1.60
CA VAL A 208 16.07 11.89 -0.15
C VAL A 208 15.66 10.47 0.24
N LEU A 209 16.17 9.95 1.35
CA LEU A 209 15.75 8.64 1.87
C LEU A 209 14.48 8.80 2.69
N SER A 210 13.40 8.11 2.30
CA SER A 210 12.21 7.98 3.14
C SER A 210 12.30 6.73 4.02
N ILE A 211 11.95 6.87 5.30
CA ILE A 211 12.07 5.83 6.31
C ILE A 211 10.71 5.55 6.92
N GLY A 212 10.25 4.30 6.82
CA GLY A 212 8.97 3.83 7.35
C GLY A 212 8.01 3.40 6.24
N GLY A 213 6.92 4.15 6.07
CA GLY A 213 5.78 3.82 5.23
C GLY A 213 4.79 2.88 5.93
N TRP A 214 3.59 2.74 5.36
CA TRP A 214 2.45 2.01 5.92
C TRP A 214 2.81 0.69 6.63
N THR A 215 3.64 -0.15 6.00
CA THR A 215 4.04 -1.46 6.54
C THR A 215 5.42 -1.47 7.23
N GLY A 216 6.16 -0.37 7.17
CA GLY A 216 7.55 -0.28 7.63
C GLY A 216 7.76 0.34 9.00
N CYS A 217 6.68 0.64 9.74
CA CYS A 217 6.72 1.45 10.96
C CYS A 217 6.77 0.67 12.28
N TYR A 218 6.83 -0.67 12.25
CA TYR A 218 6.70 -1.46 13.48
C TYR A 218 7.71 -1.07 14.58
N TRP A 219 8.96 -0.81 14.21
CA TRP A 219 10.04 -0.50 15.16
C TRP A 219 10.22 1.01 15.42
N TYR A 220 9.37 1.87 14.86
CA TYR A 220 9.56 3.33 14.90
C TYR A 220 9.47 3.87 16.33
N SER A 221 8.38 3.54 17.06
CA SER A 221 8.18 3.96 18.45
C SER A 221 9.35 3.51 19.33
N GLN A 222 9.83 2.26 19.17
CA GLN A 222 10.99 1.75 19.90
C GLN A 222 12.29 2.49 19.54
N ALA A 223 12.50 2.79 18.26
CA ALA A 223 13.71 3.47 17.79
C ALA A 223 13.86 4.89 18.37
N VAL A 224 12.75 5.54 18.74
CA VAL A 224 12.75 6.89 19.29
C VAL A 224 12.54 6.98 20.81
N SER A 225 12.12 5.88 21.45
CA SER A 225 11.59 5.86 22.83
C SER A 225 12.58 6.29 23.92
N THR A 226 13.88 6.11 23.70
CA THR A 226 14.92 6.49 24.66
C THR A 226 16.01 7.30 23.98
N SER A 227 16.78 8.08 24.76
CA SER A 227 17.92 8.84 24.24
C SER A 227 18.96 7.95 23.55
N ALA A 228 19.22 6.76 24.12
CA ALA A 228 20.16 5.80 23.55
C ALA A 228 19.67 5.23 22.21
N ASN A 229 18.40 4.80 22.13
CA ASN A 229 17.81 4.28 20.89
C ASN A 229 17.78 5.36 19.80
N ARG A 230 17.33 6.56 20.16
CA ARG A 230 17.26 7.69 19.24
C ARG A 230 18.64 8.09 18.74
N THR A 231 19.68 8.03 19.57
CA THR A 231 21.07 8.28 19.14
C THR A 231 21.53 7.23 18.12
N LYS A 232 21.26 5.94 18.35
CA LYS A 232 21.56 4.89 17.37
C LYS A 232 20.84 5.12 16.05
N PHE A 233 19.57 5.50 16.12
CA PHE A 233 18.73 5.73 14.94
C PHE A 233 19.21 6.94 14.14
N VAL A 234 19.48 8.07 14.81
CA VAL A 234 20.07 9.27 14.19
C VAL A 234 21.40 8.94 13.52
N ASN A 235 22.29 8.20 14.19
CA ASN A 235 23.58 7.82 13.61
C ASN A 235 23.43 6.92 12.37
N ALA A 236 22.46 5.99 12.38
CA ALA A 236 22.17 5.14 11.23
C ALA A 236 21.66 5.96 10.03
N ILE A 237 20.79 6.95 10.28
CA ILE A 237 20.27 7.87 9.25
C ILE A 237 21.39 8.72 8.67
N VAL A 238 22.21 9.35 9.52
CA VAL A 238 23.36 10.17 9.10
C VAL A 238 24.34 9.32 8.28
N SER A 239 24.62 8.09 8.72
CA SER A 239 25.48 7.17 7.99
C SER A 239 24.94 6.84 6.61
N ALA A 240 23.63 6.56 6.47
CA ALA A 240 23.01 6.31 5.17
C ALA A 240 23.08 7.54 4.26
N ILE A 241 22.78 8.74 4.79
CA ILE A 241 22.88 10.00 4.04
C ILE A 241 24.29 10.19 3.49
N ASN A 242 25.32 10.02 4.33
CA ASN A 242 26.71 10.19 3.93
C ASN A 242 27.17 9.12 2.94
N THR A 243 26.79 7.86 3.16
CA THR A 243 27.20 6.72 2.34
C THR A 243 26.69 6.86 0.90
N TYR A 244 25.42 7.23 0.72
CA TYR A 244 24.81 7.34 -0.60
C TYR A 244 24.86 8.76 -1.17
N GLY A 245 25.33 9.75 -0.41
CA GLY A 245 25.38 11.16 -0.83
C GLY A 245 23.99 11.76 -1.03
N LEU A 246 23.09 11.53 -0.08
CA LEU A 246 21.70 11.98 -0.11
C LEU A 246 21.56 13.43 0.33
N ALA A 247 20.51 14.10 -0.12
CA ALA A 247 20.21 15.48 0.28
C ALA A 247 19.56 15.57 1.67
N GLY A 248 19.11 14.46 2.24
CA GLY A 248 18.44 14.44 3.53
C GLY A 248 17.63 13.18 3.80
N VAL A 249 16.71 13.28 4.76
CA VAL A 249 15.80 12.23 5.21
C VAL A 249 14.35 12.70 5.24
N ASP A 250 13.44 11.79 4.93
CA ASP A 250 12.00 11.90 5.12
C ASP A 250 11.52 10.85 6.12
N LEU A 251 10.75 11.29 7.11
CA LEU A 251 10.20 10.46 8.18
C LEU A 251 8.75 10.10 7.84
N ASP A 252 8.54 8.92 7.26
CA ASP A 252 7.21 8.40 6.95
C ASP A 252 6.75 7.46 8.07
N TRP A 253 6.51 8.02 9.26
CA TRP A 253 6.01 7.26 10.42
C TRP A 253 4.48 7.28 10.40
N GLU A 254 3.88 6.10 10.24
CA GLU A 254 2.43 5.88 10.22
C GLU A 254 1.91 5.05 11.42
N TYR A 255 1.57 5.66 12.57
CA TYR A 255 1.74 7.07 12.93
C TYR A 255 2.24 7.25 14.38
N PRO A 256 2.90 8.37 14.74
CA PRO A 256 3.15 8.69 16.15
C PRO A 256 1.83 8.72 16.94
N ASN A 257 1.83 8.12 18.14
CA ASN A 257 0.68 8.05 19.04
C ASN A 257 -0.55 7.29 18.48
N SER A 258 -0.42 6.56 17.37
CA SER A 258 -1.52 5.80 16.76
C SER A 258 -1.02 4.50 16.13
N GLU A 259 -1.89 3.50 16.09
CA GLU A 259 -1.53 2.18 15.58
C GLU A 259 -1.28 2.14 14.06
N GLY A 260 -1.90 3.02 13.26
CA GLY A 260 -1.79 2.94 11.79
C GLY A 260 -2.12 1.53 11.28
N ALA A 261 -1.14 0.83 10.68
CA ALA A 261 -1.27 -0.55 10.22
C ALA A 261 -1.20 -1.63 11.34
N GLY A 262 -1.49 -1.28 12.60
CA GLY A 262 -1.35 -2.17 13.76
C GLY A 262 0.05 -2.15 14.38
N ASN A 263 0.79 -1.06 14.21
CA ASN A 263 2.13 -0.84 14.73
C ASN A 263 2.13 -0.56 16.25
N PRO A 264 3.17 -0.99 16.98
CA PRO A 264 3.42 -0.53 18.35
C PRO A 264 3.52 1.00 18.41
N HIS A 265 2.84 1.59 19.38
CA HIS A 265 2.82 3.04 19.61
C HIS A 265 2.79 3.34 21.12
N SER A 266 3.10 4.58 21.46
CA SER A 266 3.12 5.11 22.82
C SER A 266 2.54 6.52 22.85
N SER A 267 1.94 6.91 23.98
CA SER A 267 1.50 8.30 24.20
C SER A 267 2.65 9.32 24.20
N SER A 268 3.90 8.85 24.28
CA SER A 268 5.12 9.68 24.23
C SER A 268 5.69 9.85 22.81
N ASP A 269 5.12 9.20 21.79
CA ASP A 269 5.70 9.16 20.45
C ASP A 269 5.82 10.54 19.80
N ALA A 270 4.83 11.42 19.95
CA ALA A 270 4.90 12.78 19.44
C ALA A 270 6.08 13.56 20.07
N ALA A 271 6.24 13.50 21.40
CA ALA A 271 7.37 14.14 22.09
C ALA A 271 8.72 13.53 21.67
N ASN A 272 8.75 12.21 21.43
CA ASN A 272 9.93 11.51 20.94
C ASN A 272 10.24 11.85 19.48
N LEU A 273 9.23 12.09 18.63
CA LEU A 273 9.40 12.59 17.27
C LEU A 273 10.02 13.99 17.27
N LEU A 274 9.54 14.90 18.14
CA LEU A 274 10.15 16.22 18.29
C LEU A 274 11.62 16.11 18.69
N SER A 275 11.93 15.20 19.61
CA SER A 275 13.29 14.92 20.04
C SER A 275 14.14 14.36 18.88
N LEU A 276 13.57 13.45 18.07
CA LEU A 276 14.24 12.87 16.89
C LEU A 276 14.60 13.95 15.88
N VAL A 277 13.64 14.81 15.49
CA VAL A 277 13.89 15.82 14.45
C VAL A 277 14.84 16.91 14.93
N THR A 278 14.84 17.21 16.23
CA THR A 278 15.82 18.11 16.85
C THR A 278 17.23 17.49 16.80
N SER A 279 17.38 16.21 17.15
CA SER A 279 18.66 15.50 17.06
C SER A 279 19.16 15.37 15.62
N LEU A 280 18.27 15.07 14.67
CA LEU A 280 18.59 15.03 13.24
C LEU A 280 19.06 16.39 12.74
N ARG A 281 18.36 17.48 13.08
CA ARG A 281 18.77 18.84 12.68
C ARG A 281 20.13 19.21 13.25
N SER A 282 20.39 18.87 14.51
CA SER A 282 21.70 19.08 15.12
C SER A 282 22.82 18.28 14.45
N ALA A 283 22.54 17.05 14.00
CA ALA A 283 23.55 16.16 13.41
C ALA A 283 23.80 16.46 11.93
N LEU A 284 22.77 16.85 11.18
CA LEU A 284 22.83 17.05 9.72
C LEU A 284 23.07 18.52 9.32
N GLY A 285 22.92 19.47 10.26
CA GLY A 285 23.06 20.89 9.99
C GLY A 285 21.86 21.50 9.25
N SER A 286 21.95 22.79 8.91
CA SER A 286 20.84 23.57 8.33
C SER A 286 20.56 23.29 6.86
N SER A 287 21.51 22.71 6.12
CA SER A 287 21.44 22.48 4.68
C SER A 287 20.72 21.18 4.30
N ALA A 288 20.71 20.18 5.19
CA ALA A 288 20.06 18.91 4.94
C ALA A 288 18.53 19.04 4.96
N ILE A 289 17.89 18.30 4.07
CA ILE A 289 16.43 18.13 4.07
C ILE A 289 16.06 17.21 5.23
N ILE A 290 15.12 17.67 6.04
CA ILE A 290 14.43 16.86 7.05
C ILE A 290 12.95 17.10 6.80
N SER A 291 12.26 16.09 6.27
CA SER A 291 10.82 16.13 6.04
C SER A 291 10.11 14.99 6.77
N ALA A 292 8.79 15.03 6.75
CA ALA A 292 7.97 13.91 7.19
C ALA A 292 6.74 13.81 6.28
N ALA A 293 6.34 12.58 5.97
CA ALA A 293 5.00 12.32 5.45
C ALA A 293 4.02 12.33 6.61
N VAL A 294 2.92 13.08 6.46
CA VAL A 294 1.99 13.36 7.55
C VAL A 294 0.54 13.17 7.13
N PRO A 295 -0.36 12.77 8.04
CA PRO A 295 -1.77 12.65 7.70
C PRO A 295 -2.42 14.04 7.53
N HIS A 296 -3.69 14.04 7.14
CA HIS A 296 -4.49 15.25 6.99
C HIS A 296 -4.65 16.10 8.27
N LEU A 297 -4.41 15.50 9.44
CA LEU A 297 -4.41 16.14 10.75
C LEU A 297 -2.98 16.29 11.29
N PRO A 298 -2.71 17.30 12.14
CA PRO A 298 -1.53 17.30 13.00
C PRO A 298 -1.40 15.99 13.78
N TRP A 299 -0.16 15.60 14.11
CA TRP A 299 0.10 14.38 14.89
C TRP A 299 -0.70 14.39 16.20
N LEU A 300 -1.07 13.19 16.67
CA LEU A 300 -1.82 13.05 17.92
C LEU A 300 -0.91 13.33 19.13
N GLY A 301 -1.43 14.07 20.11
CA GLY A 301 -0.83 14.27 21.41
C GLY A 301 -1.04 13.08 22.34
N ALA A 302 -0.48 13.16 23.55
CA ALA A 302 -0.57 12.08 24.55
C ALA A 302 -2.01 11.74 24.99
N ASN A 303 -2.94 12.68 24.81
CA ASN A 303 -4.37 12.54 25.05
C ASN A 303 -5.14 11.89 23.89
N GLY A 304 -4.49 11.63 22.75
CA GLY A 304 -5.14 11.09 21.56
C GLY A 304 -5.80 12.14 20.65
N ASP A 305 -5.76 13.42 21.04
CA ASP A 305 -6.26 14.52 20.20
C ASP A 305 -5.13 15.09 19.32
N PRO A 306 -5.43 15.63 18.13
CA PRO A 306 -4.44 16.33 17.31
C PRO A 306 -3.74 17.46 18.08
N LEU A 307 -2.42 17.57 17.91
CA LEU A 307 -1.63 18.65 18.50
C LEU A 307 -2.10 20.02 17.99
N THR A 308 -2.30 20.96 18.91
CA THR A 308 -2.70 22.35 18.61
C THR A 308 -1.50 23.28 18.38
N ASP A 309 -0.29 22.84 18.71
CA ASP A 309 0.95 23.57 18.44
C ASP A 309 2.04 22.61 17.95
N VAL A 310 2.40 22.74 16.68
CA VAL A 310 3.48 22.03 16.01
C VAL A 310 4.62 22.95 15.58
N SER A 311 4.65 24.20 16.05
CA SER A 311 5.65 25.21 15.68
C SER A 311 7.09 24.76 15.95
N LYS A 312 7.31 24.02 17.04
CA LYS A 312 8.63 23.45 17.38
C LYS A 312 9.09 22.39 16.37
N TYR A 313 8.17 21.61 15.79
CA TYR A 313 8.51 20.67 14.72
C TYR A 313 8.85 21.43 13.45
N ALA A 314 8.04 22.43 13.09
CA ALA A 314 8.25 23.30 11.93
C ALA A 314 9.58 24.07 11.97
N ALA A 315 10.09 24.38 13.17
CA ALA A 315 11.40 25.00 13.36
C ALA A 315 12.56 24.06 12.98
N GLN A 316 12.40 22.74 13.17
CA GLN A 316 13.45 21.75 12.88
C GLN A 316 13.34 21.17 11.46
N MET A 317 12.11 21.01 10.96
CA MET A 317 11.83 20.44 9.65
C MET A 317 11.95 21.47 8.51
N THR A 318 12.28 20.95 7.33
CA THR A 318 12.36 21.72 6.09
C THR A 318 10.95 21.95 5.55
N TYR A 319 10.17 20.88 5.43
CA TYR A 319 8.76 20.87 5.10
C TYR A 319 8.11 19.56 5.58
N VAL A 320 6.79 19.46 5.54
CA VAL A 320 6.06 18.19 5.69
C VAL A 320 5.22 17.91 4.44
N ASN A 321 5.07 16.64 4.09
CA ASN A 321 4.29 16.16 2.95
C ASN A 321 2.93 15.67 3.44
N ILE A 322 1.88 16.46 3.22
CA ILE A 322 0.52 16.06 3.62
C ILE A 322 0.06 14.95 2.67
N MET A 323 -0.08 13.75 3.23
CA MET A 323 -0.63 12.59 2.56
C MET A 323 -2.12 12.80 2.35
N CYS A 324 -2.46 13.15 1.12
CA CYS A 324 -3.82 13.39 0.65
C CYS A 324 -4.52 12.07 0.30
N VAL A 325 -4.25 11.00 1.06
CA VAL A 325 -4.66 9.63 0.77
C VAL A 325 -4.91 8.87 2.06
N GLY A 326 -5.79 7.87 2.02
CA GLY A 326 -5.88 6.87 3.09
C GLY A 326 -6.75 7.24 4.29
N ILE A 327 -7.83 8.00 4.11
CA ILE A 327 -8.81 8.14 5.20
C ILE A 327 -9.70 6.91 5.22
N ILE A 328 -9.34 6.01 6.14
CA ILE A 328 -10.11 4.98 6.83
C ILE A 328 -11.36 4.46 6.08
N ASN A 329 -11.34 3.17 5.77
CA ASN A 329 -12.49 2.38 5.30
C ASN A 329 -13.08 2.86 3.97
N SER A 330 -12.37 2.54 2.87
CA SER A 330 -12.90 2.23 1.53
C SER A 330 -14.00 3.11 0.89
N ILE A 331 -14.39 4.27 1.42
CA ILE A 331 -15.52 5.05 0.89
C ILE A 331 -15.25 6.58 0.95
N HIS A 332 -14.08 7.01 1.41
CA HIS A 332 -13.93 8.37 1.93
C HIS A 332 -12.74 9.12 1.30
N ARG A 333 -13.11 10.19 0.59
CA ARG A 333 -12.39 10.82 -0.53
C ARG A 333 -11.56 12.00 -0.05
N PHE A 334 -10.32 12.13 -0.56
CA PHE A 334 -9.53 13.34 -0.37
C PHE A 334 -9.68 14.27 -1.59
N SER A 335 -10.78 15.02 -1.61
CA SER A 335 -10.99 16.07 -2.61
C SER A 335 -10.13 17.29 -2.32
N SER A 336 -9.94 18.16 -3.31
CA SER A 336 -9.32 19.48 -3.10
C SER A 336 -10.11 20.30 -2.06
N TYR A 337 -11.43 20.18 -2.10
CA TYR A 337 -12.39 20.92 -1.30
C TYR A 337 -13.68 20.10 -1.07
N ASP A 338 -14.41 20.36 0.01
CA ASP A 338 -15.82 19.94 0.17
C ASP A 338 -16.75 21.06 -0.31
N LEU A 339 -16.72 21.38 -1.60
CA LEU A 339 -17.42 22.53 -2.18
C LEU A 339 -18.93 22.46 -2.01
N CYS A 340 -19.50 21.26 -2.00
CA CYS A 340 -20.94 21.07 -1.86
C CYS A 340 -21.38 21.03 -0.38
N GLY A 341 -20.45 20.95 0.57
CA GLY A 341 -20.75 20.81 2.00
C GLY A 341 -21.49 19.51 2.35
N THR A 342 -21.44 18.52 1.46
CA THR A 342 -22.16 17.24 1.58
C THR A 342 -21.22 16.09 1.94
N SER A 343 -19.93 16.35 2.13
CA SER A 343 -19.01 15.32 2.58
C SER A 343 -19.39 14.83 3.98
N ALA A 344 -19.44 13.51 4.16
CA ALA A 344 -19.57 12.92 5.50
C ALA A 344 -18.32 13.14 6.37
N ILE A 345 -17.21 13.58 5.75
CA ILE A 345 -15.91 13.83 6.37
C ILE A 345 -15.36 15.19 5.86
N PRO A 346 -15.96 16.33 6.24
CA PRO A 346 -15.57 17.64 5.72
C PRO A 346 -14.16 18.08 6.16
N TYR A 347 -13.64 17.47 7.23
CA TYR A 347 -12.29 17.70 7.76
C TYR A 347 -11.17 17.02 6.95
N ALA A 348 -11.54 16.26 5.93
CA ALA A 348 -10.69 15.30 5.21
C ALA A 348 -10.52 15.67 3.73
N SER A 349 -10.18 16.94 3.47
CA SER A 349 -9.87 17.49 2.14
C SER A 349 -8.53 18.22 2.15
N ALA A 350 -7.96 18.52 0.98
CA ALA A 350 -6.70 19.26 0.87
C ALA A 350 -6.76 20.62 1.57
N MET A 351 -7.84 21.37 1.32
CA MET A 351 -8.08 22.65 2.01
C MET A 351 -8.24 22.47 3.51
N ALA A 352 -8.98 21.45 3.97
CA ALA A 352 -9.15 21.21 5.39
C ALA A 352 -7.81 20.87 6.06
N ALA A 353 -7.00 19.99 5.46
CA ALA A 353 -5.68 19.65 5.99
C ALA A 353 -4.75 20.86 6.04
N PHE A 354 -4.73 21.68 4.98
CA PHE A 354 -4.00 22.95 4.98
C PHE A 354 -4.41 23.84 6.16
N LYS A 355 -5.72 24.04 6.38
CA LYS A 355 -6.24 24.85 7.49
C LYS A 355 -5.86 24.26 8.86
N GLN A 356 -5.92 22.94 9.01
CA GLN A 356 -5.62 22.26 10.28
C GLN A 356 -4.14 22.37 10.65
N TRP A 357 -3.24 22.13 9.69
CA TRP A 357 -1.79 22.26 9.91
C TRP A 357 -1.34 23.71 10.12
N THR A 358 -1.90 24.66 9.37
CA THR A 358 -1.58 26.09 9.57
C THR A 358 -2.15 26.64 10.88
N ALA A 359 -3.35 26.23 11.29
CA ALA A 359 -3.91 26.58 12.60
C ALA A 359 -3.06 26.04 13.76
N ALA A 360 -2.44 24.86 13.59
CA ALA A 360 -1.50 24.30 14.55
C ALA A 360 -0.10 24.95 14.50
N GLY A 361 0.13 25.96 13.67
CA GLY A 361 1.38 26.72 13.63
C GLY A 361 2.45 26.18 12.68
N PHE A 362 2.10 25.27 11.75
CA PHE A 362 3.02 24.89 10.67
C PHE A 362 2.94 25.91 9.52
N PRO A 363 4.04 26.56 9.10
CA PRO A 363 4.00 27.59 8.06
C PRO A 363 3.55 27.02 6.71
N ALA A 364 2.68 27.74 6.00
CA ALA A 364 2.22 27.36 4.65
C ALA A 364 3.40 27.07 3.70
N SER A 365 4.42 27.92 3.70
CA SER A 365 5.65 27.78 2.90
C SER A 365 6.53 26.57 3.27
N LYS A 366 6.09 25.74 4.23
CA LYS A 366 6.70 24.47 4.62
C LYS A 366 5.71 23.30 4.56
N LEU A 367 4.55 23.47 3.94
CA LEU A 367 3.57 22.40 3.68
C LEU A 367 3.64 22.01 2.20
N MET A 368 3.87 20.73 1.93
CA MET A 368 3.75 20.12 0.61
C MET A 368 2.42 19.36 0.53
N LEU A 369 1.75 19.40 -0.63
CA LEU A 369 0.47 18.72 -0.83
C LEU A 369 0.62 17.48 -1.71
N GLY A 370 0.43 16.28 -1.16
CA GLY A 370 0.54 15.05 -1.94
C GLY A 370 -0.45 14.96 -3.10
N LEU A 371 0.08 14.62 -4.28
CA LEU A 371 -0.70 14.38 -5.50
C LEU A 371 -0.69 12.88 -5.86
N PRO A 372 -1.76 12.12 -5.57
CA PRO A 372 -1.74 10.69 -5.82
C PRO A 372 -1.82 10.37 -7.32
N THR A 373 -0.93 9.50 -7.78
CA THR A 373 -0.95 8.94 -9.14
C THR A 373 -1.44 7.49 -9.11
N TYR A 374 -2.49 7.26 -8.34
CA TYR A 374 -3.18 5.97 -8.20
C TYR A 374 -4.63 6.24 -7.80
N GLY A 375 -5.46 5.21 -7.83
CA GLY A 375 -6.84 5.26 -7.39
C GLY A 375 -7.13 4.22 -6.33
N TYR A 376 -8.31 4.27 -5.75
CA TYR A 376 -8.78 3.25 -4.81
C TYR A 376 -10.10 2.67 -5.31
N VAL A 377 -10.21 1.34 -5.32
CA VAL A 377 -11.41 0.65 -5.77
C VAL A 377 -12.25 0.22 -4.59
N SER A 378 -13.46 0.76 -4.52
CA SER A 378 -14.45 0.55 -3.48
C SER A 378 -15.59 -0.31 -3.99
N GLN A 379 -16.19 -1.10 -3.09
CA GLN A 379 -17.46 -1.75 -3.39
C GLN A 379 -18.61 -0.73 -3.42
N SER A 380 -19.54 -0.92 -4.35
CA SER A 380 -20.74 -0.09 -4.45
C SER A 380 -21.91 -0.91 -4.93
N THR A 381 -23.01 -0.90 -4.19
CA THR A 381 -24.28 -1.52 -4.62
C THR A 381 -25.05 -0.66 -5.63
N ARG A 382 -24.54 0.52 -5.97
CA ARG A 382 -25.17 1.44 -6.92
C ARG A 382 -24.88 1.01 -8.35
N THR A 383 -25.92 0.96 -9.18
CA THR A 383 -25.85 0.57 -10.60
C THR A 383 -25.71 1.79 -11.55
N GLY A 384 -25.55 2.99 -10.98
CA GLY A 384 -25.31 4.22 -11.71
C GLY A 384 -24.83 5.32 -10.78
N LEU A 385 -24.15 6.31 -11.35
CA LEU A 385 -23.81 7.55 -10.65
C LEU A 385 -25.04 8.44 -10.54
N SER A 386 -25.50 8.71 -9.32
CA SER A 386 -26.31 9.90 -9.06
C SER A 386 -25.36 11.10 -9.00
N GLY A 387 -25.25 11.81 -10.12
CA GLY A 387 -24.37 12.94 -10.44
C GLY A 387 -23.49 13.58 -9.36
N SER A 388 -22.23 13.87 -9.74
CA SER A 388 -21.59 15.12 -9.31
C SER A 388 -22.40 16.27 -9.94
N PHE A 389 -23.39 16.78 -9.20
CA PHE A 389 -24.08 17.99 -9.58
C PHE A 389 -23.29 19.16 -9.00
N ALA A 390 -22.58 19.90 -9.84
CA ALA A 390 -22.57 21.34 -9.63
C ALA A 390 -24.01 21.80 -9.91
N PRO A 391 -24.76 22.35 -8.94
CA PRO A 391 -26.14 22.76 -9.15
C PRO A 391 -26.21 23.68 -10.38
N ASP A 392 -27.28 23.52 -11.16
CA ASP A 392 -27.59 24.47 -12.23
C ASP A 392 -27.79 25.87 -11.64
N ALA A 393 -27.47 26.92 -12.40
CA ALA A 393 -27.67 28.30 -11.95
C ALA A 393 -29.14 28.58 -11.55
N SER A 394 -30.08 27.79 -12.07
CA SER A 394 -31.50 27.82 -11.71
C SER A 394 -31.84 27.08 -10.39
N GLU A 395 -31.01 26.11 -9.96
CA GLU A 395 -31.16 25.36 -8.70
C GLU A 395 -30.38 25.96 -7.51
N ASN A 396 -29.52 26.95 -7.77
CA ASN A 396 -28.85 27.79 -6.75
C ASN A 396 -29.82 28.47 -5.75
N ALA A 397 -31.13 28.44 -6.01
CA ALA A 397 -32.13 28.98 -5.09
C ALA A 397 -32.46 28.05 -3.90
N LYS A 398 -32.08 26.76 -3.94
CA LYS A 398 -32.44 25.77 -2.88
C LYS A 398 -31.26 25.18 -2.11
N ILE A 399 -30.04 25.34 -2.63
CA ILE A 399 -28.80 25.00 -1.93
C ILE A 399 -28.09 26.34 -1.72
N THR A 400 -27.71 26.67 -0.49
CA THR A 400 -26.85 27.83 -0.24
C THR A 400 -25.66 27.72 -1.18
N PRO A 401 -25.48 28.62 -2.16
CA PRO A 401 -24.38 28.51 -3.10
C PRO A 401 -23.08 28.38 -2.31
N PRO A 402 -22.14 27.53 -2.76
CA PRO A 402 -20.80 27.52 -2.18
C PRO A 402 -20.35 28.98 -2.10
N SER A 403 -19.86 29.42 -0.95
CA SER A 403 -19.44 30.82 -0.78
C SER A 403 -18.52 31.23 -1.93
N GLU A 404 -18.45 32.51 -2.31
CA GLU A 404 -17.49 32.95 -3.35
C GLU A 404 -16.05 32.48 -3.08
N GLU A 405 -15.71 32.20 -1.81
CA GLU A 405 -14.47 31.56 -1.39
C GLU A 405 -14.30 30.11 -1.88
N MET A 406 -15.38 29.34 -1.96
CA MET A 406 -15.40 27.95 -2.43
C MET A 406 -15.23 27.85 -3.95
N GLN A 407 -15.76 28.80 -4.74
CA GLN A 407 -15.60 28.81 -6.19
C GLN A 407 -14.22 29.35 -6.65
N LYS A 408 -13.53 30.11 -5.78
CA LYS A 408 -12.17 30.60 -6.01
C LYS A 408 -11.16 29.45 -5.95
N GLY A 409 -11.01 28.70 -7.04
CA GLY A 409 -9.94 27.70 -7.15
C GLY A 409 -10.11 26.64 -8.22
N ALA A 410 -11.34 26.28 -8.57
CA ALA A 410 -11.59 25.23 -9.57
C ALA A 410 -11.35 25.74 -10.99
N ILE A 411 -10.56 25.02 -11.78
CA ILE A 411 -10.32 25.32 -13.18
C ILE A 411 -11.60 24.98 -13.96
N PRO A 412 -12.19 25.94 -14.70
CA PRO A 412 -13.36 25.66 -15.54
C PRO A 412 -13.02 24.59 -16.58
N HIS A 413 -13.78 23.50 -16.60
CA HIS A 413 -13.63 22.46 -17.61
C HIS A 413 -14.93 22.29 -18.42
N PRO A 414 -14.85 21.97 -19.72
CA PRO A 414 -16.04 21.70 -20.53
C PRO A 414 -16.87 20.57 -19.90
N ARG A 415 -18.18 20.78 -19.77
CA ARG A 415 -19.10 19.71 -19.36
C ARG A 415 -19.32 18.79 -20.55
N ASP A 416 -18.73 17.61 -20.52
CA ASP A 416 -19.01 16.59 -21.54
C ASP A 416 -20.36 15.91 -21.25
N LYS A 417 -21.42 16.43 -21.89
CA LYS A 417 -22.79 15.93 -21.71
C LYS A 417 -23.01 14.53 -22.31
N GLU A 418 -22.11 14.06 -23.19
CA GLU A 418 -22.24 12.77 -23.86
C GLU A 418 -21.71 11.60 -22.99
N VAL A 419 -20.69 11.84 -22.18
CA VAL A 419 -20.15 10.85 -21.22
C VAL A 419 -21.23 10.35 -20.25
N TYR A 420 -22.08 11.26 -19.76
CA TYR A 420 -23.18 10.93 -18.84
C TYR A 420 -24.30 10.10 -19.49
N LYS A 421 -24.47 10.16 -20.82
CA LYS A 421 -25.48 9.38 -21.54
C LYS A 421 -25.01 7.98 -21.92
N LYS A 422 -23.69 7.78 -22.07
CA LYS A 422 -23.08 6.52 -22.54
C LYS A 422 -22.36 5.70 -21.48
N ALA A 423 -22.27 6.14 -20.22
CA ALA A 423 -21.63 5.39 -19.15
C ALA A 423 -22.45 4.16 -18.70
N ARG A 424 -22.65 3.19 -19.59
CA ARG A 424 -23.03 1.81 -19.27
C ARG A 424 -21.84 0.90 -19.60
N THR A 425 -21.01 0.68 -18.58
CA THR A 425 -20.07 -0.43 -18.31
C THR A 425 -19.32 -1.13 -19.46
N GLU A 426 -17.99 -0.91 -19.50
CA GLU A 426 -17.01 -1.88 -20.05
C GLU A 426 -15.82 -2.16 -19.09
N ALA A 427 -15.50 -1.28 -18.13
CA ALA A 427 -14.43 -1.54 -17.17
C ALA A 427 -14.83 -2.69 -16.20
N ASN A 428 -13.90 -3.60 -15.87
CA ASN A 428 -14.06 -4.56 -14.77
C ASN A 428 -12.93 -4.34 -13.75
N LEU A 429 -13.28 -3.81 -12.58
CA LEU A 429 -12.33 -3.50 -11.50
C LEU A 429 -12.46 -4.42 -10.29
N GLN A 430 -13.19 -5.53 -10.40
CA GLN A 430 -13.44 -6.44 -9.27
C GLN A 430 -12.15 -7.06 -8.70
N GLY A 431 -11.13 -7.28 -9.54
CA GLY A 431 -9.82 -7.77 -9.08
C GLY A 431 -9.07 -6.82 -8.14
N TRP A 432 -9.48 -5.55 -8.06
CA TRP A 432 -8.86 -4.49 -7.27
C TRP A 432 -9.65 -4.13 -6.01
N TYR A 433 -10.68 -4.88 -5.63
CA TYR A 433 -11.53 -4.60 -4.47
C TYR A 433 -10.76 -4.30 -3.18
N ASP A 434 -11.04 -3.13 -2.60
CA ASP A 434 -10.44 -2.61 -1.36
C ASP A 434 -8.91 -2.44 -1.45
N GLN A 435 -8.40 -2.14 -2.65
CA GLN A 435 -6.98 -1.94 -2.91
C GLN A 435 -6.73 -0.66 -3.68
N GLN A 436 -5.49 -0.20 -3.59
CA GLN A 436 -4.97 0.83 -4.48
C GLN A 436 -4.77 0.23 -5.88
N ILE A 437 -5.21 0.95 -6.90
CA ILE A 437 -5.02 0.63 -8.31
C ILE A 437 -4.06 1.64 -8.94
N PRO A 438 -2.91 1.22 -9.51
CA PRO A 438 -1.98 2.13 -10.17
C PRO A 438 -2.64 2.89 -11.32
N PHE A 439 -2.24 4.15 -11.55
CA PHE A 439 -2.82 5.00 -12.60
C PHE A 439 -2.96 4.31 -13.96
N VAL A 440 -1.94 3.59 -14.41
CA VAL A 440 -1.97 2.91 -15.72
C VAL A 440 -2.97 1.75 -15.77
N GLU A 441 -3.27 1.11 -14.65
CA GLU A 441 -4.29 0.05 -14.56
C GLU A 441 -5.69 0.67 -14.61
N ILE A 442 -5.86 1.87 -14.06
CA ILE A 442 -7.09 2.67 -14.23
C ILE A 442 -7.27 3.01 -15.72
N VAL A 443 -6.17 3.38 -16.41
CA VAL A 443 -6.21 3.67 -17.84
C VAL A 443 -6.54 2.42 -18.67
N LYS A 444 -5.89 1.27 -18.40
CA LYS A 444 -6.22 -0.03 -19.01
C LYS A 444 -7.68 -0.38 -18.91
N SER A 445 -8.23 -0.20 -17.71
CA SER A 445 -9.61 -0.60 -17.44
C SER A 445 -10.61 0.25 -18.22
N GLY A 446 -10.18 1.36 -18.83
CA GLY A 446 -11.07 2.34 -19.45
C GLY A 446 -11.76 3.24 -18.44
N ALA A 447 -11.49 3.11 -17.14
CA ALA A 447 -12.06 3.97 -16.11
C ALA A 447 -11.55 5.41 -16.17
N LEU A 448 -10.31 5.61 -16.65
CA LEU A 448 -9.68 6.89 -16.95
C LEU A 448 -9.15 6.83 -18.39
N VAL A 449 -9.43 7.84 -19.21
CA VAL A 449 -9.10 7.80 -20.64
C VAL A 449 -8.22 8.99 -21.00
N LYS A 450 -7.19 8.73 -21.80
CA LYS A 450 -6.37 9.78 -22.43
C LYS A 450 -7.16 10.40 -23.58
N LYS A 451 -7.37 11.70 -23.51
CA LYS A 451 -8.05 12.51 -24.54
C LYS A 451 -7.07 12.94 -25.63
N SER A 452 -7.62 13.40 -26.76
CA SER A 452 -6.85 13.85 -27.92
C SER A 452 -5.95 15.07 -27.62
N ASP A 453 -6.33 15.89 -26.64
CA ASP A 453 -5.56 17.03 -26.15
C ASP A 453 -4.42 16.63 -25.18
N GLY A 454 -4.24 15.33 -24.91
CA GLY A 454 -3.23 14.79 -24.01
C GLY A 454 -3.64 14.79 -22.53
N THR A 455 -4.79 15.34 -22.17
CA THR A 455 -5.33 15.27 -20.81
C THR A 455 -5.89 13.88 -20.51
N TYR A 456 -5.93 13.51 -19.24
CA TYR A 456 -6.63 12.34 -18.75
C TYR A 456 -7.90 12.79 -18.05
N GLY A 457 -9.02 12.18 -18.40
CA GLY A 457 -10.31 12.47 -17.79
C GLY A 457 -11.20 11.25 -17.72
N GLN A 458 -12.40 11.44 -17.19
CA GLN A 458 -13.35 10.36 -16.94
C GLN A 458 -13.64 9.49 -18.18
N GLY A 459 -13.54 8.16 -17.99
CA GLY A 459 -14.04 7.15 -18.91
C GLY A 459 -15.20 6.33 -18.31
N GLY A 460 -15.19 5.01 -18.51
CA GLY A 460 -16.18 4.06 -17.99
C GLY A 460 -16.03 3.72 -16.50
N GLY A 461 -15.69 4.69 -15.65
CA GLY A 461 -15.20 4.51 -14.27
C GLY A 461 -16.16 3.98 -13.21
N PHE A 462 -17.27 3.36 -13.63
CA PHE A 462 -18.28 2.76 -12.76
C PHE A 462 -18.70 1.44 -13.36
N THR A 463 -18.50 0.37 -12.60
CA THR A 463 -18.90 -0.99 -12.99
C THR A 463 -20.00 -1.43 -12.03
N MET A 464 -20.91 -2.30 -12.46
CA MET A 464 -21.89 -2.88 -11.53
C MET A 464 -21.13 -3.62 -10.42
N ALA A 465 -21.13 -3.05 -9.20
CA ALA A 465 -20.44 -3.49 -7.97
C ALA A 465 -19.15 -2.74 -7.56
N THR A 466 -18.50 -1.93 -8.42
CA THR A 466 -17.30 -1.15 -8.04
C THR A 466 -17.32 0.31 -8.46
N VAL A 467 -16.70 1.15 -7.63
CA VAL A 467 -16.36 2.54 -7.90
C VAL A 467 -14.85 2.68 -7.75
N VAL A 468 -14.18 3.31 -8.72
CA VAL A 468 -12.81 3.76 -8.53
C VAL A 468 -12.79 5.27 -8.28
N THR A 469 -12.08 5.68 -7.25
CA THR A 469 -11.76 7.10 -7.01
C THR A 469 -10.31 7.33 -7.40
N TYR A 470 -10.05 8.38 -8.18
CA TYR A 470 -8.72 8.74 -8.66
C TYR A 470 -8.61 10.25 -8.84
N ASP A 471 -7.38 10.72 -9.06
CA ASP A 471 -7.12 12.06 -9.57
C ASP A 471 -6.91 12.03 -11.10
N ASP A 472 -7.56 12.96 -11.79
CA ASP A 472 -7.41 13.17 -13.23
C ASP A 472 -6.60 14.45 -13.51
N THR A 473 -6.43 14.83 -14.78
CA THR A 473 -5.64 16.04 -15.09
C THR A 473 -6.22 17.31 -14.46
N TYR A 474 -7.54 17.41 -14.31
CA TYR A 474 -8.20 18.59 -13.78
C TYR A 474 -8.11 18.65 -12.26
N SER A 475 -8.36 17.54 -11.56
CA SER A 475 -8.24 17.51 -10.10
C SER A 475 -6.79 17.74 -9.63
N LEU A 476 -5.80 17.20 -10.36
CA LEU A 476 -4.39 17.49 -10.11
C LEU A 476 -4.07 18.97 -10.33
N ALA A 477 -4.61 19.58 -11.40
CA ALA A 477 -4.39 21.00 -11.68
C ALA A 477 -5.07 21.91 -10.63
N ASP A 478 -6.25 21.53 -10.13
CA ASP A 478 -6.92 22.25 -9.02
C ASP A 478 -6.11 22.16 -7.72
N LYS A 479 -5.53 21.00 -7.41
CA LYS A 479 -4.64 20.83 -6.25
C LYS A 479 -3.35 21.64 -6.42
N ALA A 480 -2.77 21.66 -7.61
CA ALA A 480 -1.59 22.48 -7.89
C ALA A 480 -1.91 23.99 -7.77
N LYS A 481 -3.08 24.42 -8.26
CA LYS A 481 -3.54 25.81 -8.08
C LYS A 481 -3.75 26.15 -6.61
N LEU A 482 -4.34 25.25 -5.82
CA LEU A 482 -4.48 25.40 -4.37
C LEU A 482 -3.11 25.63 -3.70
N VAL A 483 -2.09 24.84 -4.07
CA VAL A 483 -0.72 24.99 -3.56
C VAL A 483 -0.18 26.39 -3.83
N VAL A 484 -0.32 26.89 -5.06
CA VAL A 484 0.12 28.24 -5.45
C VAL A 484 -0.66 29.32 -4.69
N ASP A 485 -1.99 29.24 -4.71
CA ASP A 485 -2.88 30.25 -4.12
C ASP A 485 -2.71 30.36 -2.60
N LYS A 486 -2.28 29.28 -1.93
CA LYS A 486 -2.05 29.23 -0.48
C LYS A 486 -0.59 29.44 -0.07
N GLY A 487 0.31 29.70 -1.02
CA GLY A 487 1.74 29.90 -0.73
C GLY A 487 2.37 28.66 -0.08
N MET A 488 1.92 27.48 -0.49
CA MET A 488 2.45 26.21 -0.02
C MET A 488 3.86 25.97 -0.59
N ALA A 489 4.64 25.09 0.05
CA ALA A 489 6.01 24.79 -0.36
C ALA A 489 6.09 24.10 -1.73
N GLY A 490 5.05 23.34 -2.09
CA GLY A 490 5.00 22.54 -3.32
C GLY A 490 3.97 21.41 -3.23
N ALA A 491 4.06 20.47 -4.18
CA ALA A 491 3.16 19.34 -4.34
C ALA A 491 3.93 18.04 -4.62
#